data_AF-A0A1I0B8X2-F1
#
_entry.id   AF-A0A1I0B8X2-F1
#
_cell.length_a   1.000
_cell.length_b   1.000
_cell.length_c   1.000
_cell.angle_alpha   90.00
_cell.angle_beta   90.00
_cell.angle_gamma   90.00
#
_symmetry.space_group_name_H-M   'P 1'
#
loop_
_entity.id
_entity.type
_entity.pdbx_description
1 polymer ?
#
loop_
_entity_poly.entity_id
_entity_poly.type
_entity_poly.pdbx_seq_one_letter_code
_entity_poly.pdbx_strand_id
1 'polypeptide(L)' 'MNRIIKIGMDVHSTNYTLCAMEPTIGTEDRVFGEIQVAPDYKEIIL' A
#
# COMPACT_ATOMS: atom_id res chain seq x y z
N MET A 1 -5.81 18.53 11.16
CA MET A 1 -6.67 17.90 10.12
C MET A 1 -6.07 16.54 9.84
N ASN A 2 -6.81 15.46 10.07
CA ASN A 2 -6.29 14.09 9.93
C ASN A 2 -6.68 13.57 8.54
N ARG A 3 -5.71 13.00 7.81
CA ARG A 3 -5.90 12.44 6.47
C ARG A 3 -5.84 10.92 6.56
N ILE A 4 -6.72 10.22 5.83
CA ILE A 4 -6.72 8.75 5.80
C ILE A 4 -5.74 8.32 4.70
N ILE A 5 -4.62 7.72 5.11
CA ILE A 5 -3.72 7.02 4.21
C ILE A 5 -4.12 5.56 4.20
N LYS A 6 -4.34 5.00 3.02
CA LYS A 6 -4.59 3.58 2.82
C LYS A 6 -3.30 2.91 2.33
N ILE A 7 -3.04 1.70 2.81
CA ILE A 7 -2.04 0.82 2.22
C ILE A 7 -2.78 -0.22 1.37
N GLY A 8 -2.65 -0.11 0.05
CA GLY A 8 -3.05 -1.17 -0.87
C GLY A 8 -2.01 -2.29 -0.85
N MET A 9 -2.45 -3.54 -0.96
CA MET A 9 -1.57 -4.69 -1.04
C MET A 9 -1.95 -5.53 -2.26
N ASP A 10 -1.01 -5.70 -3.16
CA ASP A 10 -1.10 -6.61 -4.30
C ASP A 10 -0.27 -7.87 -4.00
N VAL A 11 -0.92 -9.02 -4.05
CA VAL A 11 -0.43 -10.27 -3.45
C VAL A 11 0.01 -11.23 -4.56
N HIS A 12 1.31 -11.56 -4.61
CA HIS A 12 1.86 -12.58 -5.49
C HIS A 12 2.43 -13.76 -4.70
N SER A 13 2.69 -14.88 -5.37
CA SER A 13 3.22 -16.10 -4.72
C SER A 13 4.62 -15.93 -4.13
N THR A 14 5.41 -14.99 -4.66
CA THR A 14 6.84 -14.81 -4.31
C THR A 14 7.17 -13.46 -3.69
N ASN A 15 6.20 -12.54 -3.61
CA ASN A 15 6.35 -11.21 -3.01
C ASN A 15 4.97 -10.55 -2.85
N TYR A 16 4.93 -9.45 -2.11
CA TYR A 16 3.79 -8.55 -2.05
C TYR A 16 4.23 -7.15 -2.44
N THR A 17 3.38 -6.42 -3.16
CA THR A 17 3.58 -4.99 -3.43
C THR A 17 2.67 -4.20 -2.51
N LEU A 18 3.25 -3.35 -1.67
CA LEU A 18 2.54 -2.45 -0.77
C LEU A 18 2.58 -1.04 -1.36
N CYS A 19 1.41 -0.38 -1.46
CA CYS A 19 1.28 0.97 -1.99
C CYS A 19 0.59 1.87 -0.97
N ALA A 20 1.28 2.92 -0.51
CA ALA A 20 0.69 3.93 0.33
C ALA A 20 0.02 5.00 -0.53
N MET A 21 -1.29 5.17 -0.40
CA MET A 21 -2.05 6.12 -1.19
C MET A 21 -3.15 6.82 -0.39
N GLU A 22 -3.43 8.07 -0.75
CA GLU A 22 -4.64 8.79 -0.33
C GLU A 22 -5.68 8.69 -1.46
N PRO A 23 -6.83 8.04 -1.22
CA PRO A 23 -7.88 7.99 -2.20
C PRO A 23 -8.55 9.36 -2.31
N THR A 24 -8.68 9.89 -3.53
CA THR A 24 -9.32 11.19 -3.77
C THR A 24 -10.60 11.04 -4.58
N ILE A 25 -11.70 11.65 -4.13
CA ILE A 25 -12.98 11.57 -4.85
C ILE A 25 -12.95 12.51 -6.06
N GLY A 26 -13.11 11.95 -7.26
CA GLY A 26 -13.24 12.72 -8.51
C GLY A 26 -11.90 13.12 -9.15
N THR A 27 -10.77 12.66 -8.61
CA THR A 27 -9.42 12.87 -9.13
C THR A 27 -8.59 11.59 -8.97
N GLU A 28 -7.40 11.54 -9.60
CA GLU A 28 -6.47 10.42 -9.43
C GLU A 28 -5.95 10.33 -8.00
N ASP A 29 -5.90 9.10 -7.48
CA ASP A 29 -5.39 8.81 -6.14
C ASP A 29 -3.94 9.28 -5.99
N ARG A 30 -3.64 9.86 -4.83
CA ARG A 30 -2.30 10.35 -4.54
C ARG A 30 -1.45 9.23 -3.96
N VAL A 31 -0.52 8.72 -4.75
CA VAL A 31 0.47 7.71 -4.31
C VAL A 31 1.64 8.40 -3.60
N PHE A 32 2.00 7.90 -2.42
CA PHE A 32 3.14 8.38 -1.63
C PHE A 32 4.39 7.51 -1.80
N GLY A 33 4.19 6.23 -2.14
CA GLY A 33 5.28 5.31 -2.40
C GLY A 33 4.78 3.88 -2.55
N GLU A 34 5.60 3.07 -3.22
CA GLU A 34 5.41 1.62 -3.32
C GLU A 34 6.67 0.90 -2.87
N ILE A 35 6.49 -0.30 -2.32
CA ILE A 35 7.59 -1.20 -1.98
C ILE A 35 7.19 -2.65 -2.25
N GLN A 36 8.16 -3.46 -2.68
CA GLN A 36 8.01 -4.91 -2.73
C GLN A 36 8.66 -5.54 -1.51
N VAL A 37 7.93 -6.45 -0.87
CA VAL A 37 8.40 -7.22 0.29
C VAL A 37 8.30 -8.71 0.00
N ALA A 38 9.08 -9.50 0.74
CA ALA A 38 8.96 -10.95 0.70
C ALA A 38 7.55 -11.39 1.15
N PRO A 39 7.06 -12.57 0.72
CA PRO A 39 5.72 -13.04 1.04
C PRO A 39 5.67 -13.65 2.45
N ASP A 40 6.22 -12.94 3.44
CA ASP A 40 6.18 -13.31 4.85
C ASP A 40 5.27 -12.32 5.58
N TYR A 41 4.31 -12.85 6.36
CA TYR A 41 3.36 -12.03 7.11
C TYR A 41 4.06 -11.09 8.10
N LYS A 42 5.26 -11.45 8.57
CA LYS A 42 6.07 -10.59 9.46
C LYS A 42 6.50 -9.29 8.81
N GLU A 43 6.60 -9.26 7.48
CA GLU A 43 6.94 -8.05 6.73
C GLU A 43 5.74 -7.10 6.58
N ILE A 44 4.52 -7.54 6.95
CA ILE A 44 3.28 -6.75 6.84
C ILE A 44 2.73 -6.35 8.22
N ILE A 45 2.80 -7.26 9.19
CA ILE A 45 2.24 -7.10 10.53
C ILE A 45 3.36 -6.67 11.48
N LEU A 46 3.75 -5.39 11.44
CA LEU A 46 4.58 -4.78 12.49
C LEU A 46 3.75 -4.50 13.74
#